data_AF-A0A9E5WTB6-F1
#
_entry.id   AF-A0A9E5WTB6-F1
#
_cell.length_a   1.000
_cell.length_b   1.000
_cell.length_c   1.000
_cell.angle_alpha   90.00
_cell.angle_beta   90.00
_cell.angle_gamma   90.00
#
_symmetry.space_group_name_H-M   'P 1'
#
loop_
_entity.id
_entity.type
_entity.pdbx_description
1 polymer ?
#
loop_
_entity_poly.entity_id
_entity_poly.type
_entity_poly.pdbx_seq_one_letter_code
_entity_poly.pdbx_strand_id
1 'polypeptide(L)'
;MLRLAFACLLVGSIWSARAVGTEPLGRPQTTPFFAFCIETHDAKHRTLKEQAELLRDLGYDGVGHLWLDKVRERLVTLDQAGLRLFWSHTTVSLQPDKPPFDPRLKDVLPLLKGRNVLLSLNVVGPPSTDHSADLRAVAIIRK
;
A
#
# COMPACT_ATOMS: atom_id res chain seq x y z
N MET A 1 43.77 3.40 78.20
CA MET A 1 43.08 2.17 78.64
C MET A 1 41.84 1.96 77.79
N LEU A 2 41.91 0.91 76.96
CA LEU A 2 40.85 0.10 76.33
C LEU A 2 39.40 0.59 76.35
N ARG A 3 38.79 0.81 75.17
CA ARG A 3 37.37 0.51 74.93
C ARG A 3 37.16 -0.14 73.57
N LEU A 4 36.37 -1.20 73.62
CA LEU A 4 36.13 -2.27 72.67
C LEU A 4 35.57 -1.82 71.32
N ALA A 5 35.99 -2.54 70.28
CA ALA A 5 35.38 -2.58 68.96
C ALA A 5 33.98 -3.22 69.00
N PHE A 6 33.05 -2.66 68.22
CA PHE A 6 31.86 -3.35 67.75
C PHE A 6 31.86 -3.29 66.23
N ALA A 7 32.22 -4.41 65.60
CA ALA A 7 32.17 -4.60 64.16
C ALA A 7 30.72 -4.87 63.76
N CYS A 8 30.10 -3.93 63.04
CA CYS A 8 28.84 -4.16 62.34
C CYS A 8 29.16 -4.27 60.84
N LEU A 9 29.35 -5.51 60.37
CA LEU A 9 29.48 -5.83 58.95
C LEU A 9 28.10 -5.71 58.30
N LEU A 10 27.80 -4.53 57.75
CA LEU A 10 26.70 -4.37 56.81
C LEU A 10 27.22 -4.72 55.41
N VAL A 11 26.96 -5.95 54.97
CA VAL A 11 27.10 -6.35 53.57
C VAL A 11 25.99 -5.67 52.79
N GLY A 12 26.28 -4.47 52.29
CA GLY A 12 25.42 -3.77 51.35
C GLY A 12 25.48 -4.48 50.01
N SER A 13 24.50 -5.33 49.71
CA SER A 13 24.27 -5.87 48.37
C SER A 13 23.86 -4.72 47.45
N ILE A 14 24.83 -4.13 46.74
CA ILE A 14 24.60 -3.15 45.70
C ILE A 14 23.92 -3.90 44.54
N TRP A 15 22.59 -3.89 44.52
CA TRP A 15 21.84 -4.21 43.31
C TRP A 15 22.09 -3.06 42.33
N SER A 16 23.06 -3.25 41.43
CA SER A 16 23.17 -2.41 40.24
C SER A 16 21.90 -2.63 39.40
N ALA A 17 20.93 -1.74 39.58
CA ALA A 17 19.83 -1.61 38.63
C ALA A 17 20.46 -1.30 37.27
N ARG A 18 20.48 -2.29 36.37
CA ARG A 18 20.72 -2.03 34.96
C ARG A 18 19.60 -1.09 34.50
N ALA A 19 19.94 0.17 34.27
CA ALA A 19 19.10 1.04 33.47
C ALA A 19 18.98 0.36 32.10
N VAL A 20 17.82 -0.23 31.84
CA VAL A 20 17.44 -0.65 30.50
C VAL A 20 17.39 0.64 29.69
N GLY A 21 18.38 0.84 28.83
CA GLY A 21 18.33 1.91 27.85
C GLY A 21 17.05 1.72 27.04
N THR A 22 16.15 2.69 27.13
CA THR A 22 15.06 2.80 26.16
C THR A 22 15.71 3.20 24.85
N GLU A 23 16.09 2.21 24.03
CA GLU A 23 16.29 2.47 22.62
C GLU A 23 15.01 3.12 22.09
N PRO A 24 15.10 4.22 21.32
CA PRO A 24 13.92 4.79 20.72
C PRO A 24 13.28 3.69 19.89
N LEU A 25 12.03 3.35 20.21
CA LEU A 25 11.22 2.48 19.37
C LEU A 25 11.28 3.11 17.98
N GLY A 26 12.02 2.48 17.06
CA GLY A 26 12.04 2.86 15.66
C GLY A 26 10.58 3.05 15.25
N ARG A 27 10.29 4.17 14.57
CA ARG A 27 8.94 4.54 14.12
C ARG A 27 8.23 3.25 13.67
N PRO A 28 7.06 2.88 14.24
CA PRO A 28 6.42 1.60 13.94
C PRO A 28 6.46 1.40 12.44
N GLN A 29 6.85 0.21 11.96
CA GLN A 29 6.80 -0.08 10.53
C GLN A 29 5.32 -0.02 10.13
N THR A 30 4.86 1.17 9.74
CA THR A 30 3.46 1.46 9.50
C THR A 30 3.07 0.74 8.22
N THR A 31 2.35 -0.36 8.34
CA THR A 31 1.63 -0.93 7.20
C THR A 31 0.71 0.17 6.66
N PRO A 32 0.93 0.67 5.43
CA PRO A 32 0.15 1.79 4.94
C PRO A 32 -1.34 1.44 4.90
N PHE A 33 -2.17 2.32 5.44
CA PHE A 33 -3.62 2.18 5.46
C PHE A 33 -4.22 3.01 4.32
N PHE A 34 -4.82 2.32 3.34
CA PHE A 34 -5.33 2.95 2.13
C PHE A 34 -6.78 2.53 1.84
N ALA A 35 -7.53 3.41 1.18
CA ALA A 35 -8.89 3.09 0.76
C ALA A 35 -8.88 2.17 -0.48
N PHE A 36 -9.34 0.92 -0.32
CA PHE A 36 -9.20 -0.16 -1.31
C PHE A 36 -10.13 -0.04 -2.54
N CYS A 37 -11.29 0.60 -2.42
CA CYS A 37 -12.40 0.39 -3.36
C CYS A 37 -13.26 1.67 -3.49
N ILE A 38 -14.03 2.02 -4.53
CA ILE A 38 -14.17 1.87 -6.00
C ILE A 38 -15.31 2.89 -6.17
N GLU A 39 -15.11 4.04 -6.83
CA GLU A 39 -16.03 5.18 -6.76
C GLU A 39 -16.16 5.80 -5.36
N THR A 40 -15.20 6.63 -4.95
CA THR A 40 -15.47 7.67 -3.92
C THR A 40 -16.39 8.78 -4.49
N HIS A 41 -17.45 8.38 -5.19
CA HIS A 41 -18.54 9.24 -5.61
C HIS A 41 -19.62 9.11 -4.54
N ASP A 42 -19.47 9.92 -3.53
CA ASP A 42 -20.63 10.26 -2.71
C ASP A 42 -21.60 11.14 -3.51
N ALA A 43 -22.75 11.44 -2.91
CA ALA A 43 -23.78 12.29 -3.51
C ALA A 43 -23.29 13.69 -3.94
N LYS A 44 -22.10 14.13 -3.53
CA LYS A 44 -21.50 15.41 -3.91
C LYS A 44 -20.66 15.32 -5.19
N HIS A 45 -20.51 14.14 -5.80
CA HIS A 45 -19.77 13.95 -7.06
C HIS A 45 -18.38 14.59 -7.04
N ARG A 46 -17.64 14.38 -5.94
CA ARG A 46 -16.33 14.99 -5.70
C ARG A 46 -15.34 14.71 -6.83
N THR A 47 -14.60 15.74 -7.22
CA THR A 47 -13.45 15.68 -8.11
C THR A 47 -12.31 14.84 -7.49
N LEU A 48 -11.34 14.40 -8.30
CA LEU A 48 -10.18 13.65 -7.81
C LEU A 48 -9.33 14.44 -6.80
N LYS A 49 -9.35 15.78 -6.88
CA LYS A 49 -8.69 16.66 -5.92
C LYS A 49 -9.41 16.64 -4.57
N GLU A 50 -10.72 16.85 -4.56
CA GLU A 50 -11.53 16.84 -3.34
C GLU A 50 -11.51 15.47 -2.64
N GLN A 51 -11.45 14.38 -3.41
CA GLN A 51 -11.25 13.03 -2.88
C GLN A 51 -9.90 12.89 -2.18
N ALA A 52 -8.82 13.41 -2.77
CA ALA A 52 -7.49 13.37 -2.17
C ALA A 52 -7.42 14.22 -0.89
N GLU A 53 -8.04 15.40 -0.88
CA GLU A 53 -8.14 16.24 0.31
C GLU A 53 -8.89 15.55 1.45
N LEU A 54 -10.04 14.92 1.14
CA LEU A 54 -10.80 14.14 2.11
C LEU A 54 -9.98 12.99 2.72
N LEU A 55 -9.29 12.22 1.88
CA LEU A 55 -8.50 11.07 2.33
C LEU A 55 -7.34 11.48 3.23
N ARG A 56 -6.68 12.61 2.89
CA ARG A 56 -5.64 13.21 3.74
C ARG A 56 -6.22 13.60 5.09
N ASP A 57 -7.37 14.28 5.12
CA ASP A 57 -7.99 14.77 6.35
C ASP A 57 -8.46 13.61 7.25
N LEU A 58 -8.82 12.46 6.65
CA LEU A 58 -9.18 11.22 7.34
C LEU A 58 -7.96 10.39 7.80
N GLY A 59 -6.73 10.79 7.44
CA GLY A 59 -5.50 10.11 7.85
C GLY A 59 -5.17 8.83 7.07
N TYR A 60 -5.67 8.68 5.84
CA TYR A 60 -5.24 7.60 4.96
C TYR A 60 -3.86 7.90 4.37
N ASP A 61 -3.08 6.86 4.10
CA ASP A 61 -1.80 6.95 3.38
C ASP A 61 -1.99 7.02 1.85
N GLY A 62 -3.21 6.72 1.38
CA GLY A 62 -3.52 6.71 -0.04
C GLY A 62 -4.79 5.93 -0.39
N VAL A 63 -4.82 5.44 -1.62
CA VAL A 63 -6.06 4.93 -2.25
C VAL A 63 -5.79 4.01 -3.45
N GLY A 64 -6.81 3.26 -3.84
CA GLY A 64 -6.90 2.60 -5.15
C GLY A 64 -7.51 3.49 -6.24
N HIS A 65 -7.29 3.18 -7.50
CA HIS A 65 -7.90 3.87 -8.64
C HIS A 65 -8.50 2.87 -9.63
N LEU A 66 -9.76 3.09 -9.96
CA LEU A 66 -10.48 2.25 -10.90
C LEU A 66 -10.08 2.51 -12.34
N TRP A 67 -9.91 1.41 -13.07
CA TRP A 67 -9.59 1.35 -14.48
C TRP A 67 -8.39 2.24 -14.85
N LEU A 68 -8.29 2.60 -16.12
CA LEU A 68 -7.17 3.39 -16.66
C LEU A 68 -7.56 4.85 -16.95
N ASP A 69 -8.80 5.23 -16.69
CA ASP A 69 -9.32 6.56 -16.94
C ASP A 69 -8.73 7.58 -15.96
N LYS A 70 -8.26 8.72 -16.46
CA LYS A 70 -7.72 9.82 -15.63
C LYS A 70 -6.58 9.44 -14.68
N VAL A 71 -5.84 8.35 -14.92
CA VAL A 71 -4.71 7.94 -14.05
C VAL A 71 -3.69 9.07 -13.85
N ARG A 72 -3.38 9.84 -14.90
CA ARG A 72 -2.50 11.00 -14.80
C ARG A 72 -3.02 12.06 -13.81
N GLU A 73 -4.30 12.43 -13.93
CA GLU A 73 -4.95 13.39 -13.04
C GLU A 73 -4.94 12.86 -11.59
N ARG A 74 -5.29 11.57 -11.40
CA ARG A 74 -5.27 10.93 -10.08
C ARG A 74 -3.89 10.98 -9.43
N LEU A 75 -2.84 10.67 -10.17
CA LEU A 75 -1.47 10.72 -9.64
C LEU A 75 -1.10 12.15 -9.22
N VAL A 76 -1.43 13.14 -10.05
CA VAL A 76 -1.15 14.56 -9.73
C VAL A 76 -1.88 15.00 -8.45
N THR A 77 -3.17 14.68 -8.32
CA THR A 77 -3.93 15.11 -7.13
C THR A 77 -3.47 14.40 -5.85
N LEU A 78 -3.06 13.13 -5.94
CA LEU A 78 -2.50 12.40 -4.81
C LEU A 78 -1.11 12.94 -4.41
N ASP A 79 -0.23 13.17 -5.39
CA ASP A 79 1.11 13.73 -5.15
C ASP A 79 0.99 15.09 -4.44
N GLN A 80 0.05 15.94 -4.86
CA GLN A 80 -0.23 17.24 -4.23
C GLN A 80 -0.78 17.13 -2.80
N ALA A 81 -1.52 16.06 -2.49
CA ALA A 81 -2.08 15.80 -1.17
C ALA A 81 -1.12 15.03 -0.24
N GLY A 82 0.06 14.64 -0.71
CA GLY A 82 1.00 13.79 0.04
C GLY A 82 0.54 12.33 0.17
N LEU A 83 -0.33 11.89 -0.73
CA LEU A 83 -0.94 10.55 -0.74
C LEU A 83 -0.35 9.66 -1.84
N ARG A 84 -0.51 8.35 -1.70
CA ARG A 84 -0.04 7.37 -2.69
C ARG A 84 -1.18 6.67 -3.42
N LEU A 85 -0.93 6.31 -4.67
CA LEU A 85 -1.73 5.31 -5.38
C LEU A 85 -1.18 3.91 -5.03
N PHE A 86 -2.01 3.03 -4.48
CA PHE A 86 -1.59 1.68 -4.09
C PHE A 86 -2.03 0.58 -5.06
N TRP A 87 -3.19 0.78 -5.69
CA TRP A 87 -3.85 -0.27 -6.45
C TRP A 87 -4.59 0.30 -7.65
N SER A 88 -4.60 -0.43 -8.76
CA SER A 88 -5.49 -0.20 -9.89
C SER A 88 -5.78 -1.52 -10.61
N HIS A 89 -6.72 -1.54 -11.54
CA HIS A 89 -7.01 -2.73 -12.34
C HIS A 89 -7.01 -2.46 -13.85
N THR A 90 -6.81 -3.51 -14.64
CA THR A 90 -6.97 -3.49 -16.10
C THR A 90 -7.58 -4.80 -16.55
N THR A 91 -8.13 -4.82 -17.76
CA THR A 91 -8.74 -6.02 -18.33
C THR A 91 -7.73 -6.76 -19.20
N VAL A 92 -7.71 -8.08 -19.07
CA VAL A 92 -6.99 -8.99 -19.96
C VAL A 92 -7.99 -9.87 -20.70
N SER A 93 -8.07 -9.77 -22.02
CA SER A 93 -9.01 -10.56 -22.82
C SER A 93 -8.42 -11.88 -23.30
N LEU A 94 -9.14 -12.97 -23.01
CA LEU A 94 -8.85 -14.31 -23.52
C LEU A 94 -9.53 -14.61 -24.88
N GLN A 95 -10.18 -13.62 -25.51
CA GLN A 95 -10.78 -13.79 -26.83
C GLN A 95 -9.71 -13.73 -27.95
N PRO A 96 -9.69 -14.68 -28.92
CA PRO A 96 -8.70 -14.75 -30.00
C PRO A 96 -8.66 -13.52 -30.92
N ASP A 97 -9.81 -12.90 -31.13
CA ASP A 97 -10.08 -11.82 -32.07
C ASP A 97 -9.88 -10.42 -31.47
N LYS A 98 -9.57 -10.32 -30.17
CA LYS A 98 -9.38 -9.05 -29.46
C LYS A 98 -7.94 -8.88 -29.00
N PRO A 99 -7.42 -7.64 -28.97
CA PRO A 99 -6.19 -7.33 -28.27
C PRO A 99 -6.27 -7.84 -26.82
N PRO A 100 -5.24 -8.55 -26.33
CA PRO A 100 -5.29 -9.14 -25.00
C PRO A 100 -5.23 -8.10 -23.89
N PHE A 101 -4.65 -6.93 -24.12
CA PHE A 101 -4.46 -5.87 -23.14
C PHE A 101 -5.16 -4.57 -23.56
N ASP A 102 -5.59 -3.76 -22.60
CA ASP A 102 -6.08 -2.41 -22.86
C ASP A 102 -4.96 -1.56 -23.52
N PRO A 103 -5.18 -0.98 -24.71
CA PRO A 103 -4.17 -0.23 -25.42
C PRO A 103 -3.67 1.01 -24.66
N ARG A 104 -4.43 1.53 -23.68
CA ARG A 104 -4.03 2.65 -22.82
C ARG A 104 -2.89 2.28 -21.86
N LEU A 105 -2.60 1.00 -21.65
CA LEU A 105 -1.47 0.58 -20.81
C LEU A 105 -0.13 1.12 -21.31
N LYS A 106 0.04 1.30 -22.62
CA LYS A 106 1.26 1.91 -23.18
C LYS A 106 1.53 3.31 -22.63
N ASP A 107 0.47 4.05 -22.29
CA ASP A 107 0.52 5.41 -21.78
C ASP A 107 0.50 5.43 -20.23
N VAL A 108 -0.18 4.46 -19.60
CA VAL A 108 -0.32 4.38 -18.14
C VAL A 108 0.89 3.74 -17.45
N LEU A 109 1.45 2.64 -17.99
CA LEU A 109 2.57 1.95 -17.36
C LEU A 109 3.80 2.87 -17.10
N PRO A 110 4.19 3.76 -18.02
CA PRO A 110 5.24 4.75 -17.75
C PRO A 110 4.94 5.65 -16.55
N LEU A 111 3.67 5.99 -16.30
CA LEU A 111 3.25 6.84 -15.17
C LEU A 111 3.36 6.11 -13.84
N LEU A 112 3.13 4.80 -13.83
CA LEU A 112 3.15 3.95 -12.63
C LEU A 112 4.55 3.46 -12.26
N LYS A 113 5.50 3.53 -13.20
CA LYS A 113 6.87 3.03 -13.01
C LYS A 113 7.54 3.69 -11.80
N GLY A 114 8.07 2.86 -10.89
CA GLY A 114 8.75 3.30 -9.67
C GLY A 114 7.84 3.72 -8.52
N ARG A 115 6.50 3.71 -8.70
CA ARG A 115 5.54 4.13 -7.67
C ARG A 115 5.03 2.98 -6.77
N ASN A 116 5.44 1.74 -7.03
CA ASN A 116 5.01 0.53 -6.31
C ASN A 116 3.48 0.35 -6.27
N VAL A 117 2.83 0.56 -7.41
CA VAL A 117 1.38 0.37 -7.56
C VAL A 117 1.09 -1.08 -7.96
N LEU A 118 0.17 -1.73 -7.26
CA LEU A 118 -0.35 -3.03 -7.67
C LEU A 118 -1.32 -2.85 -8.84
N LEU A 119 -1.04 -3.49 -9.97
CA LEU A 119 -1.97 -3.55 -11.11
C LEU A 119 -2.64 -4.94 -11.13
N SER A 120 -3.93 -4.99 -10.78
CA SER A 120 -4.75 -6.19 -10.80
C SER A 120 -5.23 -6.49 -12.23
N LEU A 121 -5.09 -7.74 -12.65
CA LEU A 121 -5.53 -8.19 -13.97
C LEU A 121 -6.91 -8.85 -13.87
N ASN A 122 -7.92 -8.20 -14.45
CA ASN A 122 -9.25 -8.77 -14.61
C ASN A 122 -9.26 -9.60 -15.90
N VAL A 123 -9.06 -10.91 -15.77
CA VAL A 123 -9.03 -11.83 -16.90
C VAL A 123 -10.47 -12.14 -17.36
N VAL A 124 -10.79 -11.83 -18.60
CA VAL A 124 -12.12 -12.01 -19.20
C VAL A 124 -12.03 -13.05 -20.30
N GLY A 125 -12.79 -14.14 -20.15
CA GLY A 125 -12.75 -15.30 -21.05
C GLY A 125 -13.97 -16.20 -20.89
N PRO A 126 -13.85 -17.49 -21.26
CA PRO A 126 -14.85 -18.52 -20.98
C PRO A 126 -15.19 -18.64 -19.48
N PRO A 127 -16.26 -19.38 -19.12
CA PRO A 127 -16.58 -19.65 -17.73
C PRO A 127 -15.39 -20.22 -16.94
N SER A 128 -15.30 -19.94 -15.65
CA SER A 128 -14.17 -20.38 -14.81
C SER A 128 -14.02 -21.90 -14.69
N THR A 129 -15.04 -22.66 -15.07
CA THR A 129 -15.00 -24.13 -15.14
C THR A 129 -14.50 -24.66 -16.49
N ASP A 130 -14.27 -23.78 -17.47
CA ASP A 130 -13.73 -24.12 -18.80
C ASP A 130 -12.24 -23.80 -18.86
N HIS A 131 -11.42 -24.85 -18.85
CA HIS A 131 -9.96 -24.79 -18.85
C HIS A 131 -9.35 -24.66 -20.26
N SER A 132 -10.16 -24.59 -21.32
CA SER A 132 -9.67 -24.53 -22.71
C SER A 132 -8.80 -23.30 -22.99
N ALA A 133 -8.95 -22.23 -22.20
CA ALA A 133 -8.22 -20.98 -22.37
C ALA A 133 -6.97 -20.84 -21.47
N ASP A 134 -6.67 -21.81 -20.60
CA ASP A 134 -5.60 -21.68 -19.59
C ASP A 134 -4.21 -21.46 -20.21
N LEU A 135 -3.87 -22.26 -21.24
CA LEU A 135 -2.59 -22.10 -21.95
C LEU A 135 -2.48 -20.73 -22.63
N ARG A 136 -3.61 -20.19 -23.14
CA ARG A 136 -3.65 -18.86 -23.75
C ARG A 136 -3.46 -17.77 -22.68
N ALA A 137 -4.08 -17.91 -21.52
CA ALA A 137 -3.92 -16.98 -20.40
C ALA A 137 -2.44 -16.89 -19.96
N VAL A 138 -1.77 -18.04 -19.80
CA VAL A 138 -0.34 -18.10 -19.46
C VAL A 138 0.51 -17.42 -20.53
N ALA A 139 0.23 -17.68 -21.82
CA ALA A 139 0.97 -17.10 -22.93
C ALA A 139 0.80 -15.57 -23.04
N ILE A 140 -0.34 -15.04 -22.61
CA ILE A 140 -0.61 -13.60 -22.60
C ILE A 140 0.08 -12.92 -21.41
N ILE A 141 -0.10 -13.45 -20.19
CA ILE A 141 0.31 -12.78 -18.94
C ILE A 141 1.83 -12.79 -18.74
N ARG A 142 2.56 -13.75 -19.30
CA ARG A 142 4.02 -13.83 -19.18
C ARG A 142 4.80 -12.81 -20.04
N LYS A 143 4.11 -12.03 -20.88
CA LYS A 143 4.73 -11.00 -21.72
C LYS A 143 4.92 -9.70 -20.95
#